data_AF-A0A0F8XUB3-F1
#
_entry.id   AF-A0A0F8XUB3-F1
#
_cell.length_a   1.000
_cell.length_b   1.000
_cell.length_c   1.000
_cell.angle_alpha   90.00
_cell.angle_beta   90.00
_cell.angle_gamma   90.00
#
_symmetry.space_group_name_H-M   'P 1'
#
loop_
_entity.id
_entity.type
_entity.pdbx_description
1 polymer ?
#
loop_
_entity_poly.entity_id
_entity_poly.type
_entity_poly.pdbx_seq_one_letter_code
_entity_poly.pdbx_strand_id
1 'polypeptide(L)'
;MSNYDNVSDVARLAAFIDGEGYIGIIRRKIAPSHSYRYIPKIQITNSNYRLIDWLTFMFDFFTAEYTEPRPNRKTQYNLDLI
;
A
#
# COMPACT_ATOMS: atom_id res chain seq x y z
N MET A 1 -22.01 3.61 10.43
CA MET A 1 -20.75 3.93 11.14
C MET A 1 -19.65 3.67 10.15
N SER A 2 -18.75 4.62 9.95
CA SER A 2 -17.64 4.36 9.03
C SER A 2 -16.71 3.37 9.74
N ASN A 3 -16.13 2.39 9.02
CA ASN A 3 -15.16 1.47 9.61
C ASN A 3 -13.86 2.18 10.10
N TYR A 4 -13.78 3.50 9.94
CA TYR A 4 -12.66 4.37 10.30
C TYR A 4 -12.82 5.09 11.64
N ASP A 5 -13.95 4.90 12.33
CA ASP A 5 -14.27 5.62 13.57
C ASP A 5 -13.45 5.10 14.79
N ASN A 6 -12.73 3.99 14.63
CA ASN A 6 -11.86 3.44 15.68
C ASN A 6 -10.46 4.04 15.61
N VAL A 7 -10.19 5.02 16.47
CA VAL A 7 -8.88 5.68 16.63
C VAL A 7 -7.73 4.67 16.78
N SER A 8 -7.98 3.52 17.41
CA SER A 8 -6.95 2.49 17.58
C SER A 8 -6.55 1.83 16.26
N ASP A 9 -7.48 1.63 15.33
CA ASP A 9 -7.19 0.98 14.04
C ASP A 9 -6.43 1.93 13.11
N VAL A 10 -6.78 3.21 13.12
CA VAL A 10 -6.06 4.26 12.38
C VAL A 10 -4.64 4.46 12.94
N ALA A 11 -4.47 4.49 14.26
CA ALA A 11 -3.15 4.57 14.88
C ALA A 11 -2.30 3.34 14.54
N ARG A 12 -2.91 2.16 14.52
CA ARG A 12 -2.24 0.91 14.12
C ARG A 12 -1.81 0.94 12.65
N LEU A 13 -2.66 1.44 11.76
CA LEU A 13 -2.30 1.65 10.35
C LEU A 13 -1.11 2.61 10.23
N ALA A 14 -1.13 3.75 10.94
CA ALA A 14 -0.04 4.71 10.93
C ALA A 14 1.29 4.09 11.39
N ALA A 15 1.25 3.27 12.45
CA ALA A 15 2.43 2.53 12.91
C ALA A 15 2.97 1.54 11.86
N PHE A 16 2.10 0.87 11.10
CA PHE A 16 2.53 0.01 10.00
C PHE A 16 3.17 0.80 8.85
N ILE A 17 2.61 1.96 8.50
CA ILE A 17 3.19 2.84 7.48
C ILE A 17 4.56 3.36 7.92
N ASP A 18 4.74 3.70 9.19
CA ASP A 18 6.02 4.17 9.73
C ASP A 18 7.11 3.06 9.74
N GLY A 19 6.73 1.83 10.09
CA GLY A 19 7.68 0.72 10.21
C GLY A 19 8.03 0.02 8.90
N GLU A 20 7.06 -0.13 8.00
CA GLU A 20 7.19 -0.95 6.79
C GLU A 20 6.70 -0.25 5.51
N GLY A 21 6.19 0.97 5.66
CA GLY A 21 5.62 1.72 4.56
C GLY A 21 6.64 2.59 3.83
N TYR A 22 6.14 3.16 2.73
CA TYR A 22 6.79 4.16 1.91
C TYR A 22 5.78 5.27 1.66
N ILE A 23 6.17 6.51 1.96
CA ILE A 23 5.42 7.71 1.57
C ILE A 23 6.34 8.51 0.65
N GLY A 24 5.90 8.76 -0.58
CA GLY A 24 6.70 9.54 -1.52
C GLY A 24 5.93 10.00 -2.73
N ILE A 25 6.67 10.51 -3.72
CA ILE A 25 6.12 11.01 -4.98
C ILE A 25 6.67 10.15 -6.10
N ILE A 26 5.78 9.52 -6.86
CA ILE A 26 6.14 8.75 -8.05
C ILE A 26 5.87 9.53 -9.32
N ARG A 27 6.66 9.24 -10.35
CA ARG A 27 6.49 9.82 -11.69
C ARG A 27 5.79 8.82 -12.60
N ARG A 28 4.54 9.10 -12.99
CA ARG A 28 3.76 8.27 -13.91
C ARG A 28 3.75 8.89 -15.32
N LYS A 29 4.03 8.08 -16.34
CA LYS A 29 3.95 8.51 -17.75
C LYS A 29 2.48 8.60 -18.16
N ILE A 30 2.07 9.73 -18.73
CA ILE A 30 0.76 9.92 -19.33
C ILE A 30 0.88 9.52 -20.81
N ALA A 31 0.34 8.35 -21.18
CA ALA A 31 0.19 7.98 -22.57
C ALA A 31 -1.10 8.61 -23.12
N PRO A 32 -1.13 9.12 -24.36
CA PRO A 32 -0.06 9.13 -25.37
C PRO A 32 0.84 10.39 -25.36
N SER A 33 0.57 11.38 -24.50
CA SER A 33 1.16 12.73 -24.56
C SER A 33 2.66 12.83 -24.21
N HIS A 34 3.34 11.70 -23.96
CA HIS A 34 4.77 11.64 -23.56
C HIS A 34 5.13 12.51 -22.33
N SER A 35 4.12 13.00 -21.62
CA SER A 35 4.26 13.87 -20.46
C SER A 35 4.29 13.03 -19.18
N TYR A 36 4.80 13.61 -18.10
CA TYR A 36 4.83 12.95 -16.80
C TYR A 36 3.90 13.65 -15.80
N ARG A 37 3.21 12.86 -14.98
CA ARG A 37 2.49 13.34 -13.79
C ARG A 37 3.22 12.84 -12.55
N TYR A 38 3.42 13.74 -11.59
CA TYR A 38 3.88 13.39 -10.25
C TYR A 38 2.67 13.12 -9.37
N ILE A 39 2.65 11.98 -8.69
CA ILE A 39 1.50 11.52 -7.90
C ILE A 39 2.04 11.09 -6.53
N PRO A 40 1.40 11.49 -5.41
CA PRO A 40 1.73 10.92 -4.11
C PRO A 40 1.47 9.41 -4.12
N LYS A 41 2.34 8.66 -3.46
CA LYS A 41 2.21 7.21 -3.29
C LYS A 41 2.44 6.88 -1.83
N ILE A 42 1.48 6.16 -1.26
CA ILE A 42 1.65 5.45 0.01
C ILE A 42 1.63 3.97 -0.34
N GLN A 43 2.69 3.26 0.04
CA GLN A 43 2.85 1.83 -0.20
C GLN A 43 3.24 1.12 1.09
N ILE A 44 2.67 -0.06 1.35
CA ILE A 44 3.12 -0.97 2.41
C ILE A 44 3.60 -2.25 1.75
N THR A 45 4.83 -2.69 2.03
CA THR A 45 5.37 -3.95 1.51
C THR A 45 5.62 -4.92 2.65
N ASN A 46 4.85 -6.01 2.72
CA ASN A 46 5.05 -7.06 3.73
C ASN A 46 4.94 -8.46 3.10
N SER A 47 5.61 -9.44 3.69
CA SER A 47 5.50 -10.87 3.34
C SER A 47 4.35 -11.60 4.06
N ASN A 48 3.78 -11.01 5.10
CA ASN A 48 2.73 -11.60 5.92
C ASN A 48 1.35 -11.33 5.32
N TYR A 49 0.82 -12.29 4.58
CA TYR A 49 -0.49 -12.18 3.91
C TYR A 49 -1.65 -11.82 4.86
N ARG A 50 -1.61 -12.24 6.14
CA ARG A 50 -2.68 -11.95 7.10
C ARG A 50 -2.78 -10.47 7.44
N LEU A 51 -1.64 -9.78 7.47
CA LEU A 51 -1.61 -8.34 7.66
C LEU A 51 -2.26 -7.62 6.49
N ILE A 52 -1.93 -8.05 5.26
CA ILE A 52 -2.46 -7.50 4.02
C ILE A 52 -3.97 -7.68 3.96
N ASP A 53 -4.45 -8.91 4.24
CA ASP A 53 -5.86 -9.25 4.25
C ASP A 53 -6.64 -8.41 5.28
N TRP A 54 -6.10 -8.25 6.48
CA TRP A 54 -6.66 -7.36 7.50
C TRP A 54 -6.72 -5.90 7.04
N LEU A 55 -5.64 -5.38 6.44
CA LEU A 55 -5.57 -4.01 5.94
C LEU A 55 -6.61 -3.79 4.82
N THR A 56 -6.73 -4.70 3.86
CA THR A 56 -7.73 -4.59 2.78
C THR A 56 -9.16 -4.76 3.27
N PHE A 57 -9.38 -5.54 4.33
CA PHE A 57 -10.70 -5.71 4.92
C PHE A 57 -11.13 -4.48 5.71
N MET A 58 -10.22 -3.90 6.51
CA MET A 58 -10.52 -2.75 7.36
C MET A 58 -10.57 -1.43 6.58
N PHE A 59 -9.78 -1.32 5.50
CA PHE A 59 -9.61 -0.09 4.75
C PHE A 59 -9.86 -0.32 3.26
N ASP A 60 -11.00 0.20 2.78
CA ASP A 60 -11.48 0.01 1.39
C ASP A 60 -10.70 0.81 0.33
N PHE A 61 -9.78 1.66 0.77
CA PHE A 61 -8.96 2.53 -0.06
C PHE A 61 -7.57 1.96 -0.39
N PHE A 62 -7.30 0.69 -0.07
CA PHE A 62 -6.08 0.02 -0.51
C PHE A 62 -6.35 -0.98 -1.63
N THR A 63 -5.47 -0.99 -2.64
CA THR A 63 -5.34 -2.10 -3.58
C THR A 63 -4.13 -2.95 -3.22
N ALA A 64 -4.31 -4.26 -3.07
CA ALA A 64 -3.22 -5.19 -2.85
C ALA A 64 -2.75 -5.81 -4.18
N GLU A 65 -1.45 -5.71 -4.45
CA GLU A 65 -0.77 -6.40 -5.55
C GLU A 65 0.18 -7.46 -5.00
N TYR A 66 0.11 -8.64 -5.60
CA TYR A 66 1.00 -9.75 -5.31
C TYR A 66 2.20 -9.72 -6.25
N THR A 67 3.41 -9.79 -5.68
CA THR A 67 4.63 -9.97 -6.48
C THR A 67 5.14 -11.39 -6.30
N GLU A 68 5.21 -12.14 -7.39
CA GLU A 68 5.78 -13.49 -7.39
C GLU A 68 7.22 -13.50 -6.87
N PRO A 69 7.59 -14.50 -6.05
CA PRO A 69 8.95 -14.65 -5.56
C PRO A 69 9.90 -14.89 -6.74
N ARG A 70 10.88 -14.00 -6.89
CA ARG A 70 12.02 -14.20 -7.80
C ARG A 70 13.06 -15.14 -7.15
N PRO A 71 13.97 -15.77 -7.90
CA PRO A 71 15.08 -16.52 -7.30
C PRO A 71 15.81 -15.64 -6.28
N ASN A 72 15.92 -16.11 -5.03
CA ASN A 72 16.49 -15.40 -3.87
C ASN A 72 15.65 -14.24 -3.28
N ARG A 73 14.36 -14.12 -3.58
CA ARG A 73 13.46 -13.16 -2.90
C ARG A 73 12.27 -13.87 -2.25
N LYS A 74 11.96 -13.47 -1.02
CA LYS A 74 10.73 -13.89 -0.33
C LYS A 74 9.51 -13.27 -1.01
N THR A 75 8.36 -13.92 -0.86
CA THR A 75 7.06 -13.38 -1.29
C THR A 75 6.83 -12.00 -0.70
N GLN A 76 6.32 -11.08 -1.52
CA GLN A 76 6.01 -9.70 -1.12
C GLN A 76 4.61 -9.33 -1.63
N TYR A 77 3.85 -8.73 -0.72
CA TYR A 77 2.56 -8.13 -0.99
C TYR A 77 2.72 -6.62 -0.87
N ASN A 78 2.25 -5.88 -1.87
CA ASN A 78 2.29 -4.43 -1.89
C ASN A 78 0.86 -3.91 -1.76
N LEU A 79 0.56 -3.09 -0.74
CA LEU A 79 -0.68 -2.32 -0.71
C LEU A 79 -0.38 -0.91 -1.15
N ASP A 80 -1.07 -0.46 -2.19
CA ASP A 80 -1.03 0.92 -2.66
C ASP A 80 -2.34 1.60 -2.28
N LEU A 81 -2.24 2.82 -1.74
CA LEU A 81 -3.39 3.68 -1.49
C LEU A 81 -3.98 4.17 -2.83
N ILE A 82 -5.31 4.10 -2.97
CA ILE A 82 -6.08 4.55 -4.15
C ILE A 82 -6.15 6.09 -4.22
#